data_AF-A0A401TXK4-F1
#
_entry.id   AF-A0A401TXK4-F1
#
_cell.length_a   1.000
_cell.length_b   1.000
_cell.length_c   1.000
_cell.angle_alpha   90.00
_cell.angle_beta   90.00
_cell.angle_gamma   90.00
#
_symmetry.space_group_name_H-M   'P 1'
#
loop_
_entity.id
_entity.type
_entity.pdbx_description
1 polymer ?
#
loop_
_entity_poly.entity_id
_entity_poly.type
_entity_poly.pdbx_seq_one_letter_code
_entity_poly.pdbx_strand_id
1 'polypeptide(L)'
;MARTAAAGTWSQGRAWARTARLCLLAAGLALFVCPTALRAEDPPPVPGEATFSAANGYARLVLKLKEDVESEVTTAGSIIVIRFKRPVDIPVEKLSDAVPDYVGAARRDPDGSAIRLSLARRVTVNTMTAGERIFVDFLPDGWTGPPPSLPQDVIRELAERARAAERLLRI
;
A
#
# COMPACT_ATOMS: atom_id res chain seq x y z
N MET A 1 -20.21 94.43 -24.59
CA MET A 1 -21.42 94.24 -25.42
C MET A 1 -21.90 92.82 -25.20
N ALA A 2 -23.04 92.66 -24.51
CA ALA A 2 -24.28 92.08 -25.06
C ALA A 2 -24.13 90.57 -25.38
N ARG A 3 -24.57 89.68 -24.47
CA ARG A 3 -25.96 89.15 -24.27
C ARG A 3 -26.32 88.03 -25.26
N THR A 4 -27.15 87.10 -24.76
CA THR A 4 -27.91 86.00 -25.42
C THR A 4 -27.15 84.70 -25.75
N ALA A 5 -27.67 83.48 -25.57
CA ALA A 5 -28.83 82.89 -24.88
C ALA A 5 -28.62 81.34 -24.96
N ALA A 6 -28.68 80.58 -23.84
CA ALA A 6 -29.79 79.70 -23.41
C ALA A 6 -30.33 78.66 -24.42
N ALA A 7 -30.15 77.37 -24.12
CA ALA A 7 -31.03 76.19 -24.31
C ALA A 7 -30.17 74.92 -24.24
N GLY A 8 -30.49 73.79 -23.60
CA GLY A 8 -31.63 73.37 -22.80
C GLY A 8 -31.37 71.94 -22.28
N THR A 9 -31.48 71.78 -20.97
CA THR A 9 -32.25 70.75 -20.25
C THR A 9 -32.22 69.27 -20.70
N TRP A 10 -31.75 68.43 -19.76
CA TRP A 10 -32.44 67.26 -19.20
C TRP A 10 -32.62 66.01 -20.08
N SER A 11 -31.90 64.91 -19.76
CA SER A 11 -32.48 63.54 -19.66
C SER A 11 -31.49 62.39 -19.36
N GLN A 12 -30.26 62.62 -18.90
CA GLN A 12 -29.28 61.51 -18.74
C GLN A 12 -29.36 60.73 -17.40
N GLY A 13 -30.39 60.94 -16.56
CA GLY A 13 -30.42 60.42 -15.18
C GLY A 13 -30.93 58.99 -14.97
N ARG A 14 -31.44 58.30 -16.00
CA ARG A 14 -32.19 57.03 -15.79
C ARG A 14 -31.59 55.77 -16.42
N ALA A 15 -30.50 55.86 -17.18
CA ALA A 15 -29.89 54.69 -17.81
C ALA A 15 -28.88 53.95 -16.91
N TRP A 16 -28.23 54.64 -15.97
CA TRP A 16 -27.13 54.06 -15.18
C TRP A 16 -27.54 53.30 -13.91
N ALA A 17 -28.82 53.32 -13.53
CA ALA A 17 -29.28 52.63 -12.32
C ALA A 17 -29.59 51.14 -12.51
N ARG A 18 -29.62 50.63 -13.76
CA ARG A 18 -29.95 49.22 -14.05
C ARG A 18 -28.72 48.32 -14.22
N THR A 19 -27.58 48.86 -14.60
CA THR A 19 -26.34 48.09 -14.77
C THR A 19 -25.64 47.79 -13.43
N ALA A 20 -25.84 48.61 -12.39
CA ALA A 20 -25.18 48.43 -11.10
C ALA A 20 -25.73 47.28 -10.23
N ARG A 21 -26.97 46.81 -10.46
CA ARG A 21 -27.58 45.71 -9.67
C ARG A 21 -27.23 44.31 -10.18
N LEU A 22 -26.78 44.16 -11.43
CA LEU A 22 -26.41 42.86 -11.99
C LEU A 22 -24.97 42.44 -11.63
N CYS A 23 -24.07 43.39 -11.35
CA CYS A 23 -22.69 43.07 -10.99
C CYS A 23 -22.53 42.60 -9.54
N LEU A 24 -23.45 42.93 -8.63
CA LEU A 24 -23.36 42.53 -7.22
C LEU A 24 -23.88 41.11 -6.93
N LEU A 25 -24.60 40.47 -7.86
CA LEU A 25 -24.99 39.06 -7.72
C LEU A 25 -23.97 38.09 -8.35
N ALA A 26 -23.08 38.56 -9.21
CA ALA A 26 -22.05 37.74 -9.84
C ALA A 26 -20.82 37.49 -8.95
N ALA A 27 -20.60 38.31 -7.91
CA ALA A 27 -19.44 38.19 -7.02
C ALA A 27 -19.64 37.17 -5.87
N GLY A 28 -20.87 36.75 -5.58
CA GLY A 28 -21.17 35.81 -4.48
C GLY A 28 -21.10 34.32 -4.84
N LEU A 29 -21.03 33.98 -6.14
CA LEU A 29 -21.13 32.61 -6.64
C LEU A 29 -19.79 32.05 -7.18
N ALA A 30 -18.66 32.66 -6.80
CA ALA A 30 -17.35 32.28 -7.34
C ALA A 30 -16.43 31.54 -6.34
N LEU A 31 -16.88 31.29 -5.11
CA LEU A 31 -16.02 30.76 -4.04
C LEU A 31 -16.39 29.36 -3.51
N PHE A 32 -17.05 28.54 -4.32
CA PHE A 32 -17.34 27.14 -3.96
C PHE A 32 -17.01 26.16 -5.09
N VAL A 33 -15.94 26.42 -5.85
CA VAL A 33 -15.31 25.35 -6.64
C VAL A 33 -14.34 24.64 -5.70
N CYS A 34 -14.88 23.70 -4.93
CA CYS A 34 -14.06 22.74 -4.20
C CYS A 34 -13.25 21.98 -5.25
N PRO A 35 -11.91 22.08 -5.28
CA PRO A 35 -11.14 21.19 -6.13
C PRO A 35 -11.35 19.81 -5.53
N THR A 36 -12.22 19.01 -6.15
CA THR A 36 -12.25 17.57 -5.92
C THR A 36 -10.86 17.09 -6.31
N ALA A 37 -9.98 16.93 -5.31
CA ALA A 37 -8.74 16.24 -5.50
C ALA A 37 -9.11 14.90 -6.14
N LEU A 38 -8.74 14.71 -7.41
CA LEU A 38 -8.73 13.38 -8.01
C LEU A 38 -7.87 12.55 -7.08
N ARG A 39 -8.51 11.77 -6.22
CA ARG A 39 -7.83 10.74 -5.46
C ARG A 39 -7.40 9.74 -6.52
N ALA A 40 -6.10 9.65 -6.79
CA ALA A 40 -5.58 8.52 -7.53
C ALA A 40 -6.07 7.28 -6.76
N GLU A 41 -6.85 6.44 -7.43
CA GLU A 41 -7.34 5.21 -6.84
C GLU A 41 -6.12 4.34 -6.59
N ASP A 42 -5.81 4.08 -5.32
CA ASP A 42 -4.68 3.22 -4.97
C ASP A 42 -4.89 1.86 -5.66
N PRO A 43 -3.84 1.28 -6.27
CA PRO A 43 -3.97 -0.01 -6.93
C PRO A 43 -4.55 -1.03 -5.94
N PRO A 44 -5.44 -1.92 -6.40
CA PRO A 44 -6.10 -2.87 -5.51
C PRO A 44 -5.06 -3.73 -4.79
N PRO A 45 -5.30 -4.10 -3.52
CA PRO A 45 -4.36 -4.89 -2.76
C PRO A 45 -4.17 -6.26 -3.41
N VAL A 46 -2.92 -6.73 -3.40
CA VAL A 46 -2.54 -8.03 -3.98
C VAL A 46 -3.03 -9.14 -3.04
N PRO A 47 -3.92 -10.04 -3.48
CA PRO A 47 -4.38 -11.14 -2.65
C PRO A 47 -3.23 -12.12 -2.35
N GLY A 48 -3.24 -12.68 -1.15
CA GLY A 48 -2.30 -13.72 -0.77
C GLY A 48 -2.77 -14.59 0.38
N GLU A 49 -1.96 -15.60 0.67
CA GLU A 49 -2.17 -16.60 1.71
C GLU A 49 -0.94 -16.63 2.62
N ALA A 50 -1.17 -16.87 3.91
CA ALA A 50 -0.12 -17.07 4.89
C ALA A 50 -0.23 -18.45 5.53
N THR A 51 0.88 -19.18 5.54
CA THR A 51 1.00 -20.47 6.23
C THR A 51 2.15 -20.40 7.20
N PHE A 52 1.91 -20.75 8.46
CA PHE A 52 2.94 -20.77 9.48
C PHE A 52 3.02 -22.14 10.14
N SER A 53 4.22 -22.71 10.16
CA SER A 53 4.45 -24.03 10.76
C SER A 53 5.81 -24.10 11.44
N ALA A 54 5.91 -24.94 12.46
CA ALA A 54 7.16 -25.26 13.13
C ALA A 54 7.58 -26.69 12.81
N ALA A 55 8.83 -26.86 12.38
CA ALA A 55 9.41 -28.15 12.07
C ALA A 55 10.92 -28.09 12.25
N ASN A 56 11.55 -29.22 12.60
CA ASN A 56 13.01 -29.35 12.68
C ASN A 56 13.70 -28.31 13.58
N GLY A 57 13.01 -27.82 14.63
CA GLY A 57 13.57 -26.90 15.62
C GLY A 57 13.49 -25.40 15.27
N TYR A 58 12.86 -25.02 14.16
CA TYR A 58 12.57 -23.63 13.80
C TYR A 58 11.12 -23.47 13.34
N ALA A 59 10.65 -22.23 13.17
CA ALA A 59 9.36 -21.95 12.55
C ALA A 59 9.53 -21.23 11.21
N ARG A 60 8.67 -21.52 10.24
CA ARG A 60 8.71 -20.96 8.89
C ARG A 60 7.35 -20.40 8.52
N LEU A 61 7.31 -19.08 8.34
CA LEU A 61 6.18 -18.38 7.75
C LEU A 61 6.39 -18.32 6.24
N VAL A 62 5.39 -18.78 5.50
CA VAL A 62 5.34 -18.69 4.04
C VAL A 62 4.20 -17.77 3.67
N LEU A 63 4.53 -16.67 3.00
CA LEU A 63 3.56 -15.79 2.38
C LEU A 63 3.55 -16.08 0.88
N LYS A 64 2.38 -16.44 0.34
CA LYS A 64 2.18 -16.70 -1.07
C LYS A 64 1.26 -15.64 -1.64
N LEU A 65 1.78 -14.83 -2.55
CA LEU A 65 1.06 -13.74 -3.20
C LEU A 65 0.60 -14.20 -4.59
N LYS A 66 -0.39 -13.50 -5.16
CA LYS A 66 -0.79 -13.72 -6.56
C LYS A 66 0.19 -13.13 -7.58
N GLU A 67 1.01 -12.18 -7.15
CA GLU A 67 1.98 -11.47 -7.96
C GLU A 67 3.28 -11.35 -7.17
N ASP A 68 4.41 -11.22 -7.87
CA ASP A 68 5.69 -10.90 -7.22
C ASP A 68 5.63 -9.48 -6.65
N VAL A 69 5.82 -9.36 -5.34
CA VAL A 69 5.82 -8.08 -4.61
C VAL A 69 7.08 -8.01 -3.78
N GLU A 70 7.89 -6.99 -4.07
CA GLU A 70 9.08 -6.68 -3.29
C GLU A 70 8.69 -6.42 -1.83
N SER A 71 9.40 -7.08 -0.91
CA SER A 71 9.15 -7.03 0.52
C SER A 71 10.43 -6.91 1.31
N GLU A 72 10.33 -6.24 2.46
CA GLU A 72 11.44 -6.04 3.39
C GLU A 72 11.02 -6.54 4.77
N VAL A 73 11.86 -7.37 5.39
CA VAL A 73 11.61 -7.91 6.73
C VAL A 73 12.59 -7.28 7.70
N THR A 74 12.06 -6.56 8.69
CA THR A 74 12.85 -5.90 9.72
C THR A 74 12.44 -6.38 11.10
N THR A 75 13.43 -6.60 11.98
CA THR A 75 13.19 -6.92 13.38
C THR A 75 13.46 -5.71 14.25
N ALA A 76 12.48 -5.29 15.03
CA ALA A 76 12.56 -4.19 15.98
C ALA A 76 12.16 -4.67 17.38
N GLY A 77 13.14 -5.05 18.19
CA GLY A 77 12.91 -5.60 19.53
C GLY A 77 12.18 -6.95 19.46
N SER A 78 10.96 -7.01 20.01
CA SER A 78 10.09 -8.19 19.98
C SER A 78 9.06 -8.15 18.85
N ILE A 79 9.24 -7.28 17.84
CA ILE A 79 8.31 -7.16 16.72
C ILE A 79 9.06 -7.42 15.41
N ILE A 80 8.49 -8.26 14.56
CA ILE A 80 8.87 -8.35 13.15
C ILE A 80 7.89 -7.53 12.33
N VAL A 81 8.42 -6.73 11.41
CA VAL A 81 7.67 -5.96 10.43
C VAL A 81 8.04 -6.46 9.05
N ILE A 82 7.06 -6.96 8.31
CA ILE A 82 7.18 -7.33 6.90
C ILE A 82 6.52 -6.21 6.11
N ARG A 83 7.32 -5.35 5.48
CA ARG A 83 6.87 -4.26 4.63
C ARG A 83 6.69 -4.75 3.21
N PHE A 84 5.63 -4.32 2.53
CA PHE A 84 5.40 -4.60 1.13
C PHE A 84 5.44 -3.30 0.32
N LYS A 85 6.05 -3.36 -0.86
CA LYS A 85 6.09 -2.23 -1.80
C LYS A 85 4.72 -1.89 -2.39
N ARG A 86 3.84 -2.88 -2.48
CA ARG A 86 2.43 -2.73 -2.84
C ARG A 86 1.55 -3.27 -1.71
N PRO A 87 0.35 -2.70 -1.51
CA PRO A 87 -0.56 -3.21 -0.48
C PRO A 87 -0.93 -4.66 -0.78
N VAL A 88 -0.98 -5.47 0.27
CA VAL A 88 -1.38 -6.89 0.21
C VAL A 88 -2.63 -7.13 1.05
N ASP A 89 -3.43 -8.11 0.64
CA ASP A 89 -4.54 -8.63 1.40
C ASP A 89 -4.30 -10.11 1.73
N ILE A 90 -3.78 -10.34 2.93
CA ILE A 90 -3.41 -11.66 3.44
C ILE A 90 -4.08 -11.84 4.81
N PRO A 91 -4.82 -12.93 5.03
CA PRO A 91 -5.36 -13.26 6.34
C PRO A 91 -4.22 -13.70 7.26
N VAL A 92 -4.06 -13.02 8.40
CA VAL A 92 -2.95 -13.25 9.35
C VAL A 92 -3.42 -13.60 10.76
N GLU A 93 -4.73 -13.52 11.01
CA GLU A 93 -5.35 -13.61 12.33
C GLU A 93 -5.09 -14.97 12.99
N LYS A 94 -4.95 -16.03 12.18
CA LYS A 94 -4.74 -17.40 12.64
C LYS A 94 -3.25 -17.78 12.80
N LEU A 95 -2.32 -16.88 12.47
CA LEU A 95 -0.89 -17.22 12.51
C LEU A 95 -0.38 -17.42 13.93
N SER A 96 -0.84 -16.61 14.89
CA SER A 96 -0.49 -16.80 16.31
C SER A 96 -1.00 -18.11 16.89
N ASP A 97 -2.17 -18.58 16.42
CA ASP A 97 -2.74 -19.85 16.88
C ASP A 97 -2.00 -21.06 16.29
N ALA A 98 -1.42 -20.91 15.09
CA ALA A 98 -0.69 -21.98 14.41
C ALA A 98 0.65 -22.31 15.06
N VAL A 99 1.39 -21.29 15.52
CA VAL A 99 2.69 -21.45 16.18
C VAL A 99 2.85 -20.44 17.34
N PRO A 100 2.10 -20.63 18.45
CA PRO A 100 2.05 -19.67 19.56
C PRO A 100 3.38 -19.52 20.30
N ASP A 101 4.24 -20.55 20.26
CA ASP A 101 5.57 -20.53 20.87
C ASP A 101 6.52 -19.51 20.22
N TYR A 102 6.23 -19.07 19.00
CA TYR A 102 7.05 -18.13 18.23
C TYR A 102 6.40 -16.77 18.07
N VAL A 103 5.10 -16.73 17.78
CA VAL A 103 4.35 -15.48 17.52
C VAL A 103 3.16 -15.39 18.48
N GLY A 104 3.12 -14.34 19.29
CA GLY A 104 2.03 -14.10 20.24
C GLY A 104 0.82 -13.40 19.62
N ALA A 105 1.03 -12.61 18.57
CA ALA A 105 -0.03 -11.96 17.80
C ALA A 105 0.47 -11.60 16.41
N ALA A 106 -0.43 -11.61 15.44
CA ALA A 106 -0.18 -11.18 14.08
C ALA A 106 -1.26 -10.20 13.64
N ARG A 107 -0.87 -9.10 12.99
CA ARG A 107 -1.80 -8.15 12.40
C ARG A 107 -1.29 -7.60 11.08
N ARG A 108 -2.21 -7.36 10.16
CA ARG A 108 -1.96 -6.60 8.94
C ARG A 108 -2.30 -5.13 9.20
N ASP A 109 -1.48 -4.22 8.71
CA ASP A 109 -1.80 -2.80 8.75
C ASP A 109 -3.08 -2.56 7.89
N PRO A 110 -3.98 -1.64 8.26
CA PRO A 110 -5.25 -1.46 7.55
C PRO A 110 -5.11 -1.11 6.07
N ASP A 111 -3.99 -0.48 5.70
CA ASP A 111 -3.62 -0.13 4.32
C ASP A 111 -2.98 -1.30 3.55
N GLY A 112 -2.71 -2.43 4.20
CA GLY A 112 -2.02 -3.59 3.62
C GLY A 112 -0.53 -3.37 3.36
N SER A 113 0.07 -2.28 3.81
CA SER A 113 1.48 -1.95 3.55
C SER A 113 2.47 -2.78 4.37
N ALA A 114 2.01 -3.37 5.48
CA ALA A 114 2.84 -4.20 6.32
C ALA A 114 2.06 -5.28 7.07
N ILE A 115 2.76 -6.36 7.41
CA ILE A 115 2.35 -7.33 8.43
C ILE A 115 3.27 -7.17 9.63
N ARG A 116 2.69 -7.15 10.82
CA ARG A 116 3.39 -7.01 12.10
C ARG A 116 3.12 -8.24 12.95
N LEU A 117 4.20 -8.86 13.40
CA LEU A 117 4.18 -10.05 14.24
C LEU A 117 4.81 -9.70 15.58
N SER A 118 4.10 -9.92 16.68
CA SER A 118 4.72 -9.88 18.01
C SER A 118 5.34 -11.24 18.29
N LEU A 119 6.61 -11.23 18.67
CA LEU A 119 7.36 -12.42 19.01
C LEU A 119 7.06 -12.85 20.44
N ALA A 120 6.78 -14.14 20.62
CA ALA A 120 6.65 -14.78 21.94
C ALA A 120 8.02 -15.13 22.55
N ARG A 121 9.07 -15.18 21.72
CA ARG A 121 10.45 -15.46 22.13
C ARG A 121 11.46 -14.74 21.24
N ARG A 122 12.70 -14.62 21.71
CA ARG A 122 13.79 -14.10 20.88
C ARG A 122 14.09 -15.10 19.75
N VAL A 123 14.24 -14.56 18.55
CA VAL A 123 14.60 -15.30 17.34
C VAL A 123 15.54 -14.47 16.48
N THR A 124 16.33 -15.16 15.67
CA THR A 124 17.02 -14.60 14.50
C THR A 124 16.19 -14.90 13.26
N VAL A 125 16.01 -13.90 12.39
CA VAL A 125 15.18 -14.03 11.19
C VAL A 125 16.07 -14.36 9.98
N ASN A 126 15.67 -15.35 9.20
CA ASN A 126 16.23 -15.61 7.87
C ASN A 126 15.13 -15.44 6.82
N THR A 127 15.35 -14.56 5.84
CA THR A 127 14.34 -14.22 4.83
C THR A 127 14.82 -14.66 3.45
N MET A 128 13.93 -15.28 2.68
CA MET A 128 14.20 -15.68 1.30
C MET A 128 12.98 -15.37 0.43
N THR A 129 13.20 -14.87 -0.77
CA THR A 129 12.13 -14.58 -1.74
C THR A 129 12.33 -15.42 -2.99
N ALA A 130 11.24 -15.99 -3.50
CA ALA A 130 11.24 -16.90 -4.63
C ALA A 130 9.97 -16.68 -5.47
N GLY A 131 10.04 -15.77 -6.45
CA GLY A 131 8.90 -15.34 -7.24
C GLY A 131 7.80 -14.79 -6.33
N GLU A 132 6.61 -15.34 -6.41
CA GLU A 132 5.45 -14.87 -5.64
C GLU A 132 5.41 -15.40 -4.18
N ARG A 133 6.50 -16.01 -3.70
CA ARG A 133 6.59 -16.60 -2.35
C ARG A 133 7.70 -15.94 -1.53
N ILE A 134 7.36 -15.56 -0.30
CA ILE A 134 8.28 -15.02 0.70
C ILE A 134 8.35 -16.01 1.85
N PHE A 135 9.57 -16.39 2.23
CA PHE A 135 9.86 -17.29 3.33
C PHE A 135 10.51 -16.49 4.44
N VAL A 136 9.95 -16.56 5.65
CA VAL A 136 10.49 -15.94 6.84
C VAL A 136 10.69 -17.03 7.89
N ASP A 137 11.94 -17.36 8.15
CA ASP A 137 12.35 -18.36 9.12
C ASP A 137 12.68 -17.70 10.46
N PHE A 138 12.17 -18.30 11.52
CA PHE A 138 12.31 -17.87 12.91
C PHE A 138 13.22 -18.87 13.60
N LEU A 139 14.50 -18.52 13.71
CA LEU A 139 15.53 -19.36 14.32
C LEU A 139 15.63 -19.01 15.81
N PRO A 140 15.30 -19.91 16.75
CA PRO A 140 15.42 -19.62 18.18
C PRO A 140 16.89 -19.48 18.60
N ASP A 141 17.15 -18.86 19.74
CA ASP A 141 18.52 -18.63 20.27
C ASP A 141 19.39 -19.90 20.37
N GLY A 142 18.78 -21.09 20.49
CA GLY A 142 19.48 -22.37 20.53
C GLY A 142 19.84 -22.97 19.16
N TRP A 143 19.58 -22.26 18.05
CA TRP A 143 19.86 -22.74 16.71
C TRP A 143 21.37 -22.74 16.42
N THR A 144 21.91 -23.90 16.05
CA THR A 144 23.36 -24.09 15.81
C THR A 144 23.70 -24.47 14.37
N GLY A 145 22.70 -24.72 13.52
CA GLY A 145 22.90 -25.08 12.12
C GLY A 145 23.03 -23.86 11.20
N PRO A 146 23.38 -24.06 9.92
CA PRO A 146 23.19 -23.01 8.92
C PRO A 146 21.70 -22.63 8.80
N PRO A 147 21.37 -21.40 8.38
CA PRO A 147 20.00 -21.05 8.07
C PRO A 147 19.39 -22.02 7.05
N PRO A 148 18.11 -22.42 7.23
CA PRO A 148 17.42 -23.27 6.28
C PRO A 148 17.42 -22.67 4.87
N SER A 149 17.62 -23.50 3.85
CA SER A 149 17.56 -23.09 2.45
C SER A 149 16.11 -23.06 1.93
N LEU A 150 15.96 -22.53 0.70
CA LEU A 150 14.72 -22.62 -0.04
C LEU A 150 14.32 -24.09 -0.25
N PRO A 151 13.02 -24.43 -0.12
CA PRO A 151 12.53 -25.77 -0.42
C PRO A 151 12.87 -26.22 -1.85
N GLN A 152 13.27 -27.49 -2.01
CA GLN A 152 13.73 -28.04 -3.29
C GLN A 152 12.63 -28.07 -4.36
N ASP A 153 11.38 -28.26 -3.95
CA ASP A 153 10.20 -28.17 -4.80
C ASP A 153 10.01 -26.77 -5.39
N VAL A 154 10.24 -25.72 -4.58
CA VAL A 154 10.18 -24.34 -5.04
C VAL A 154 11.30 -24.05 -6.05
N ILE A 155 12.52 -24.49 -5.77
CA ILE A 155 13.67 -24.35 -6.69
C ILE A 155 13.36 -25.05 -8.02
N ARG A 156 12.83 -26.28 -7.97
CA ARG A 156 12.45 -27.04 -9.16
C ARG A 156 11.38 -26.32 -9.98
N GLU A 157 10.32 -25.82 -9.33
CA GLU A 157 9.24 -25.08 -9.98
C GLU A 157 9.76 -23.82 -10.69
N LEU A 158 10.64 -23.04 -10.04
CA LEU A 158 11.24 -21.87 -10.65
C LEU A 158 12.13 -22.24 -11.85
N ALA A 159 12.93 -23.30 -11.73
CA ALA A 159 13.78 -23.77 -12.82
C ALA A 159 12.96 -24.28 -14.02
N GLU A 160 11.80 -24.89 -13.79
CA GLU A 160 10.88 -25.30 -14.84
C GLU A 160 10.23 -24.10 -15.54
N ARG A 161 9.75 -23.11 -14.76
CA ARG A 161 9.18 -21.87 -15.29
C ARG A 161 10.20 -21.09 -16.12
N ALA A 162 11.43 -20.95 -15.64
CA ALA A 162 12.50 -20.27 -16.36
C ALA A 162 12.80 -20.96 -17.72
N ARG A 163 12.93 -22.29 -17.71
CA ARG A 163 13.14 -23.08 -18.95
C ARG A 163 11.95 -22.97 -19.91
N ALA A 164 10.72 -22.88 -19.41
CA ALA A 164 9.55 -22.68 -20.24
C ALA A 164 9.53 -21.29 -20.90
N ALA A 165 9.87 -20.24 -20.14
CA ALA A 165 9.98 -18.88 -20.66
C ALA A 165 11.07 -18.76 -21.73
N GLU A 166 12.25 -19.35 -21.51
CA GLU A 166 13.34 -19.37 -22.49
C GLU A 166 12.93 -20.06 -23.80
N ARG A 167 12.20 -21.17 -23.72
CA ARG A 167 11.69 -21.86 -24.92
C ARG A 167 10.74 -20.99 -25.72
N LEU A 168 9.88 -20.20 -25.08
CA LEU A 168 8.95 -19.29 -25.77
C LEU A 168 9.67 -18.13 -26.47
N LEU A 169 10.77 -17.64 -25.89
CA LEU A 169 11.56 -16.54 -26.48
C LEU A 169 12.41 -16.98 -27.68
N ARG A 170 12.59 -18.29 -27.90
CA ARG A 170 13.41 -18.85 -28.98
C ARG A 170 12.62 -19.15 -30.26
N ILE A 171 11.31 -18.92 -30.25
CA ILE A 171 10.38 -19.12 -31.39
C ILE A 171 10.10 -17.76 -32.02
#